data_AF-A0ABD1XV68-F1
#
_entry.id   AF-A0ABD1XV68-F1
#
_cell.length_a   1.000
_cell.length_b   1.000
_cell.length_c   1.000
_cell.angle_alpha   90.00
_cell.angle_beta   90.00
_cell.angle_gamma   90.00
#
_symmetry.space_group_name_H-M   'P 1'
#
loop_
_entity.id
_entity.type
_entity.pdbx_description
1 polymer ?
#
loop_
_entity_poly.entity_id
_entity_poly.type
_entity_poly.pdbx_seq_one_letter_code
_entity_poly.pdbx_strand_id
1 'polypeptide(L)'
;MFYVNTFWFTKANELVARYDKTNHAEEPMIKITRLWKSICLEFHDEDMQGNLPAWIFMPIHCKKHWSLAIIWLHNDVAMLAHLDSSRGTHDPKAIFHVFKTVLCLIVPIDPALIMTAIMNVEQQQDGHSCGKHVLQMLVGAAKESDELDRCFREEGLIRYIAT
;
A
#
# COMPACT_ATOMS: atom_id res chain seq x y z
N MET A 1 -2.48 7.46 -10.90
CA MET A 1 -1.32 7.05 -10.08
C MET A 1 -1.16 8.05 -8.95
N PHE A 2 -1.15 7.60 -7.70
CA PHE A 2 -1.16 8.48 -6.53
C PHE A 2 0.09 8.29 -5.67
N TYR A 3 0.73 9.41 -5.33
CA TYR A 3 1.85 9.45 -4.40
C TYR A 3 1.38 9.97 -3.06
N VAL A 4 1.57 9.16 -2.02
CA VAL A 4 1.18 9.53 -0.66
C VAL A 4 2.40 9.97 0.12
N ASN A 5 2.26 11.05 0.89
CA ASN A 5 3.33 11.47 1.77
C ASN A 5 3.58 10.42 2.88
N THR A 6 4.77 10.50 3.44
CA THR A 6 5.32 9.52 4.38
C THR A 6 4.62 9.54 5.75
N PHE A 7 3.98 10.67 6.10
CA PHE A 7 3.24 10.85 7.35
C PHE A 7 1.94 10.06 7.38
N TRP A 8 1.39 9.73 6.22
CA TRP A 8 0.09 9.07 6.13
C TRP A 8 0.10 7.71 6.82
N PHE A 9 1.08 6.86 6.52
CA PHE A 9 1.15 5.51 7.10
C PHE A 9 1.34 5.56 8.62
N THR A 10 2.21 6.46 9.11
CA THR A 10 2.39 6.65 10.56
C THR A 10 1.06 6.98 11.22
N LYS A 11 0.25 7.86 10.61
CA LYS A 11 -1.04 8.23 11.19
C LYS A 11 -2.07 7.12 11.07
N ALA A 12 -2.11 6.41 9.95
CA ALA A 12 -3.00 5.27 9.75
C ALA A 12 -2.72 4.16 10.78
N ASN A 13 -1.46 3.84 11.01
CA ASN A 13 -1.04 2.83 11.99
C ASN A 13 -1.50 3.19 13.42
N GLU A 14 -1.36 4.46 13.83
CA GLU A 14 -1.88 4.93 15.12
C GLU A 14 -3.40 4.77 15.25
N LEU A 15 -4.13 5.11 14.19
CA LEU A 15 -5.59 5.07 14.20
C LEU A 15 -6.13 3.64 14.16
N VAL A 16 -5.53 2.76 13.35
CA VAL A 16 -5.87 1.32 13.32
C VAL A 16 -5.59 0.68 14.67
N ALA A 17 -4.43 0.95 15.29
CA ALA A 17 -4.12 0.44 16.62
C ALA A 17 -5.13 0.90 17.68
N ARG A 18 -5.71 2.10 17.54
CA ARG A 18 -6.80 2.58 18.41
C ARG A 18 -8.13 1.90 18.08
N TYR A 19 -8.46 1.77 16.80
CA TYR A 19 -9.68 1.11 16.33
C TYR A 19 -9.79 -0.30 16.92
N ASP A 20 -8.73 -1.11 16.80
CA ASP A 20 -8.66 -2.46 17.36
C ASP A 20 -8.82 -2.48 18.89
N LYS A 21 -8.08 -1.61 19.59
CA LYS A 21 -8.14 -1.51 21.07
C LYS A 21 -9.50 -1.10 21.61
N THR A 22 -10.24 -0.29 20.85
CA THR A 22 -11.58 0.17 21.23
C THR A 22 -12.69 -0.80 20.83
N ASN A 23 -12.32 -2.01 20.37
CA ASN A 23 -13.26 -2.98 19.82
C ASN A 23 -14.15 -2.35 18.74
N HIS A 24 -13.50 -1.65 17.81
CA HIS A 24 -14.11 -1.06 16.61
C HIS A 24 -15.08 0.10 16.87
N ALA A 25 -14.73 0.99 17.82
CA ALA A 25 -15.51 2.20 18.03
C ALA A 25 -15.58 3.10 16.79
N GLU A 26 -16.63 3.90 16.70
CA GLU A 26 -16.91 4.77 15.55
C GLU A 26 -15.90 5.94 15.41
N GLU A 27 -15.38 6.47 16.53
CA GLU A 27 -14.49 7.64 16.50
C GLU A 27 -13.16 7.38 15.74
N PRO A 28 -12.44 6.28 15.97
CA PRO A 28 -11.27 5.94 15.16
C PRO A 28 -11.61 5.71 13.69
N MET A 29 -12.76 5.08 13.40
CA MET A 29 -13.23 4.85 12.02
C MET A 29 -13.42 6.17 11.27
N ILE A 30 -14.13 7.14 11.84
CA ILE A 30 -14.33 8.47 11.23
C ILE A 30 -12.97 9.14 10.92
N LYS A 31 -11.99 9.01 11.81
CA LYS A 31 -10.65 9.56 11.61
C LYS A 31 -9.89 8.83 10.51
N ILE A 32 -10.02 7.51 10.39
CA ILE A 32 -9.44 6.72 9.30
C ILE A 32 -10.04 7.15 7.96
N THR A 33 -11.37 7.28 7.88
CA THR A 33 -12.06 7.75 6.66
C THR A 33 -11.61 9.15 6.26
N ARG A 34 -11.46 10.08 7.22
CA ARG A 34 -10.94 11.43 6.95
C ARG A 34 -9.49 11.41 6.45
N LEU A 35 -8.66 10.55 7.05
CA LEU A 35 -7.27 10.37 6.65
C LEU A 35 -7.17 9.80 5.22
N TRP A 36 -8.05 8.88 4.82
CA TRP A 36 -8.08 8.39 3.44
C TRP A 36 -8.47 9.45 2.43
N LYS A 37 -9.47 10.29 2.76
CA LYS A 37 -9.90 11.39 1.89
C LYS A 37 -8.78 12.38 1.55
N SER A 38 -7.72 12.47 2.37
CA SER A 38 -6.57 13.32 2.06
C SER A 38 -5.67 12.77 0.94
N ILE A 39 -5.81 11.49 0.59
CA ILE A 39 -5.15 10.87 -0.58
C ILE A 39 -6.11 10.86 -1.77
N CYS A 40 -7.40 10.72 -1.48
CA CYS A 40 -8.44 10.39 -2.44
C CYS A 40 -9.05 11.63 -3.15
N LEU A 41 -8.39 12.80 -3.11
CA LEU A 41 -8.92 14.06 -3.66
C LEU A 41 -9.09 14.06 -5.20
N GLU A 42 -8.57 13.03 -5.88
CA GLU A 42 -8.53 12.93 -7.34
C GLU A 42 -9.18 11.64 -7.88
N PHE A 43 -9.76 10.79 -7.02
CA PHE A 43 -10.63 9.72 -7.52
C PHE A 43 -11.97 10.36 -7.85
N HIS A 44 -12.29 10.50 -9.13
CA HIS A 44 -13.65 10.83 -9.52
C HIS A 44 -14.55 9.64 -9.16
N ASP A 45 -15.82 9.88 -8.84
CA ASP A 45 -16.80 8.81 -8.56
C ASP A 45 -16.87 7.78 -9.71
N GLU A 46 -16.43 8.18 -10.91
CA GLU A 46 -16.29 7.39 -12.13
C GLU A 46 -15.13 6.38 -12.06
N ASP A 47 -14.03 6.73 -11.37
CA ASP A 47 -12.88 5.86 -11.14
C ASP A 47 -13.19 4.79 -10.08
N MET A 48 -14.02 5.16 -9.08
CA MET A 48 -14.53 4.24 -8.06
C MET A 48 -15.67 3.33 -8.57
N GLN A 49 -16.29 3.68 -9.71
CA GLN A 49 -17.34 2.90 -10.38
C GLN A 49 -16.80 1.86 -11.38
N GLY A 50 -15.49 1.61 -11.40
CA GLY A 50 -14.96 0.31 -11.83
C GLY A 50 -14.49 0.20 -13.28
N ASN A 51 -13.74 1.18 -13.82
CA ASN A 51 -13.14 1.00 -15.15
C ASN A 51 -11.62 1.17 -15.22
N LEU A 52 -10.95 1.75 -14.22
CA LEU A 52 -9.50 1.96 -14.29
C LEU A 52 -8.80 1.50 -13.00
N PRO A 53 -7.66 0.79 -13.12
CA PRO A 53 -6.87 0.34 -11.99
C PRO A 53 -6.26 1.55 -11.27
N ALA A 54 -6.40 1.58 -9.96
CA ALA A 54 -5.80 2.61 -9.14
C ALA A 54 -4.52 2.12 -8.48
N TRP A 55 -3.41 2.78 -8.80
CA TRP A 55 -2.10 2.55 -8.20
C TRP A 55 -1.81 3.61 -7.15
N ILE A 56 -1.62 3.18 -5.91
CA ILE A 56 -1.26 4.04 -4.78
C ILE A 56 0.10 3.60 -4.24
N PHE A 57 1.07 4.50 -4.31
CA PHE A 57 2.43 4.28 -3.84
C PHE A 57 2.62 4.97 -2.49
N MET A 58 2.93 4.19 -1.46
CA MET A 58 3.02 4.67 -0.08
C MET A 58 4.41 4.36 0.51
N PRO A 59 5.31 5.35 0.56
CA PRO A 59 6.55 5.21 1.31
C PRO A 59 6.24 5.09 2.81
N ILE A 60 6.88 4.11 3.45
CA ILE A 60 6.74 3.82 4.87
C ILE A 60 8.06 4.15 5.55
N HIS A 61 8.01 5.05 6.54
CA HIS A 61 9.15 5.35 7.39
C HIS A 61 8.83 5.01 8.85
N CYS A 62 9.44 3.96 9.37
CA CYS A 62 9.26 3.52 10.75
C CYS A 62 10.61 3.10 11.33
N LYS A 63 10.86 3.38 12.62
CA LYS A 63 12.09 2.98 13.32
C LYS A 63 13.40 3.35 12.58
N LYS A 64 13.44 4.52 11.91
CA LYS A 64 14.56 5.02 11.09
C LYS A 64 14.85 4.20 9.82
N HIS A 65 13.88 3.41 9.36
CA HIS A 65 13.99 2.59 8.16
C HIS A 65 12.89 2.92 7.16
N TRP A 66 13.26 2.89 5.88
CA TRP A 66 12.38 3.19 4.76
C TRP A 66 12.03 1.92 4.00
N SER A 67 10.75 1.75 3.69
CA SER A 67 10.25 0.71 2.77
C SER A 67 9.13 1.27 1.91
N LEU A 68 8.65 0.52 0.93
CA LEU A 68 7.55 0.93 0.06
C LEU A 68 6.39 -0.06 0.20
N ALA A 69 5.17 0.46 0.32
CA ALA A 69 3.96 -0.30 0.05
C ALA A 69 3.33 0.19 -1.26
N ILE A 70 2.81 -0.75 -2.04
CA ILE A 70 2.04 -0.48 -3.25
C ILE A 70 0.66 -1.07 -3.04
N ILE A 71 -0.37 -0.26 -3.25
CA ILE A 71 -1.76 -0.69 -3.26
C ILE A 71 -2.25 -0.61 -4.69
N TRP A 72 -2.79 -1.71 -5.17
CA TRP A 72 -3.52 -1.78 -6.41
C TRP A 72 -4.99 -2.07 -6.10
N LEU A 73 -5.89 -1.26 -6.66
CA LEU A 73 -7.33 -1.44 -6.57
C LEU A 73 -7.90 -1.57 -7.97
N HIS A 74 -8.71 -2.60 -8.21
CA HIS A 74 -9.48 -2.74 -9.43
C HIS A 74 -10.81 -3.42 -9.12
N ASN A 75 -11.91 -2.70 -9.37
CA ASN A 75 -13.27 -3.17 -9.07
C ASN A 75 -13.41 -3.54 -7.58
N ASP A 76 -13.70 -4.81 -7.31
CA ASP A 76 -13.91 -5.42 -6.00
C ASP A 76 -12.67 -6.13 -5.45
N VAL A 77 -11.51 -6.02 -6.12
CA VAL A 77 -10.25 -6.68 -5.75
C VAL A 77 -9.20 -5.65 -5.34
N ALA A 78 -8.44 -5.99 -4.30
CA ALA A 78 -7.27 -5.23 -3.88
C ALA A 78 -6.04 -6.12 -3.77
N MET A 79 -4.89 -5.52 -4.00
CA MET A 79 -3.62 -6.12 -3.71
C MET A 79 -2.71 -5.15 -2.97
N LEU A 80 -2.01 -5.69 -1.97
CA LEU A 80 -1.03 -4.99 -1.17
C LEU A 80 0.34 -5.63 -1.37
N ALA A 81 1.27 -4.91 -1.99
CA ALA A 81 2.65 -5.33 -2.09
C ALA A 81 3.53 -4.56 -1.09
N HIS A 82 4.46 -5.24 -0.42
CA HIS A 82 5.48 -4.61 0.44
C HIS A 82 6.87 -4.91 -0.13
N LEU A 83 7.68 -3.85 -0.25
CA LEU A 83 9.02 -3.88 -0.80
C LEU A 83 9.98 -3.30 0.25
N ASP A 84 10.96 -4.10 0.67
CA ASP A 84 11.92 -3.73 1.70
C ASP A 84 13.34 -4.11 1.25
N SER A 85 14.21 -3.11 1.10
CA SER A 85 15.62 -3.31 0.75
C SER A 85 16.46 -3.80 1.93
N SER A 86 15.87 -3.99 3.12
CA SER A 86 16.54 -4.47 4.33
C SER A 86 15.75 -5.59 4.99
N ARG A 87 16.10 -6.85 4.67
CA ARG A 87 15.38 -8.04 5.18
C ARG A 87 15.07 -7.95 6.68
N GLY A 88 13.77 -8.08 7.00
CA GLY A 88 13.27 -8.24 8.37
C GLY A 88 13.24 -6.97 9.22
N THR A 89 13.48 -5.79 8.65
CA THR A 89 13.46 -4.53 9.42
C THR A 89 12.03 -4.06 9.69
N HIS A 90 11.16 -4.11 8.67
CA HIS A 90 9.73 -3.99 8.85
C HIS A 90 9.06 -5.35 8.91
N ASP A 91 8.01 -5.46 9.74
CA ASP A 91 7.11 -6.63 9.76
C ASP A 91 6.01 -6.41 8.70
N PRO A 92 6.02 -7.17 7.59
CA PRO A 92 5.02 -7.02 6.54
C PRO A 92 3.61 -7.32 7.04
N LYS A 93 3.44 -8.22 8.03
CA LYS A 93 2.12 -8.57 8.56
C LYS A 93 1.48 -7.38 9.26
N ALA A 94 2.24 -6.64 10.06
CA ALA A 94 1.77 -5.42 10.70
C ALA A 94 1.41 -4.33 9.68
N ILE A 95 2.22 -4.18 8.62
CA ILE A 95 1.94 -3.23 7.53
C ILE A 95 0.65 -3.61 6.79
N PHE A 96 0.50 -4.87 6.39
CA PHE A 96 -0.69 -5.34 5.70
C PHE A 96 -1.95 -5.24 6.55
N HIS A 97 -1.86 -5.48 7.87
CA HIS A 97 -2.99 -5.28 8.79
C HIS A 97 -3.52 -3.85 8.72
N VAL A 98 -2.63 -2.85 8.80
CA VAL A 98 -3.02 -1.44 8.71
C VAL A 98 -3.74 -1.15 7.41
N PHE A 99 -3.18 -1.56 6.27
CA PHE A 99 -3.81 -1.30 4.97
C PHE A 99 -5.11 -2.07 4.76
N LYS A 100 -5.19 -3.34 5.17
CA LYS A 100 -6.42 -4.13 5.10
C LYS A 100 -7.54 -3.47 5.90
N THR A 101 -7.26 -3.07 7.14
CA THR A 101 -8.26 -2.39 7.97
C THR A 101 -8.73 -1.09 7.33
N VAL A 102 -7.82 -0.28 6.79
CA VAL A 102 -8.19 0.95 6.08
C VAL A 102 -9.07 0.63 4.87
N LEU A 103 -8.65 -0.30 4.01
CA LEU A 103 -9.38 -0.64 2.78
C LEU A 103 -10.78 -1.18 3.09
N CYS A 104 -10.92 -2.11 4.04
CA CYS A 104 -12.21 -2.68 4.42
C CYS A 104 -13.17 -1.64 5.03
N LEU A 105 -12.66 -0.56 5.62
CA LEU A 105 -13.48 0.50 6.19
C LEU A 105 -13.97 1.52 5.16
N ILE A 106 -13.29 1.63 4.01
CA ILE A 106 -13.45 2.77 3.11
C ILE A 106 -13.86 2.34 1.71
N VAL A 107 -13.36 1.20 1.24
CA VAL A 107 -13.66 0.63 -0.06
C VAL A 107 -14.61 -0.55 0.16
N PRO A 108 -15.71 -0.66 -0.61
CA PRO A 108 -16.63 -1.79 -0.52
C PRO A 108 -16.02 -3.06 -1.14
N ILE A 109 -14.92 -3.55 -0.55
CA ILE A 109 -14.17 -4.74 -0.97
C ILE A 109 -14.38 -5.84 0.06
N ASP A 110 -14.62 -7.06 -0.42
CA ASP A 110 -14.61 -8.25 0.43
C ASP A 110 -13.17 -8.46 0.96
N PRO A 111 -12.95 -8.53 2.28
CA PRO A 111 -11.63 -8.81 2.86
C PRO A 111 -10.92 -10.05 2.27
N ALA A 112 -11.68 -11.05 1.80
CA ALA A 112 -11.16 -12.26 1.16
C ALA A 112 -10.52 -11.97 -0.21
N LEU A 113 -10.89 -10.88 -0.86
CA LEU A 113 -10.35 -10.43 -2.15
C LEU A 113 -9.14 -9.48 -1.99
N ILE A 114 -8.63 -9.30 -0.77
CA ILE A 114 -7.42 -8.51 -0.51
C ILE A 114 -6.19 -9.42 -0.46
N MET A 115 -5.47 -9.48 -1.59
CA MET A 115 -4.22 -10.21 -1.73
C MET A 115 -3.05 -9.44 -1.13
N THR A 116 -2.04 -10.16 -0.63
CA THR A 116 -0.82 -9.57 -0.06
C THR A 116 0.41 -10.24 -0.64
N ALA A 117 1.41 -9.46 -1.03
CA ALA A 117 2.68 -9.94 -1.58
C ALA A 117 3.87 -9.25 -0.91
N ILE A 118 4.88 -10.03 -0.53
CA ILE A 118 6.19 -9.49 -0.15
C ILE A 118 7.06 -9.60 -1.40
N MET A 119 7.49 -8.47 -1.93
CA MET A 119 8.29 -8.44 -3.15
C MET A 119 9.77 -8.53 -2.80
N ASN A 120 10.49 -9.37 -3.52
CA ASN A 120 11.95 -9.38 -3.46
C ASN A 120 12.48 -8.19 -4.25
N VAL A 121 13.30 -7.36 -3.59
CA VAL A 121 14.00 -6.23 -4.20
C VAL A 121 15.50 -6.35 -3.94
N GLU A 122 16.29 -5.62 -4.73
CA GLU A 122 17.72 -5.47 -4.47
C GLU A 122 17.94 -5.03 -3.02
N GLN A 123 18.76 -5.79 -2.31
CA GLN A 123 19.04 -5.55 -0.90
C GLN A 123 20.17 -4.54 -0.75
N GLN A 124 19.95 -3.55 0.11
CA GLN A 124 20.96 -2.55 0.41
C GLN A 124 22.19 -3.21 1.05
N GLN A 125 23.38 -2.73 0.66
CA GLN A 125 24.64 -3.21 1.23
C GLN A 125 25.07 -2.39 2.46
N ASP A 126 24.42 -1.26 2.70
CA ASP A 126 24.69 -0.34 3.81
C ASP A 126 23.41 -0.05 4.61
N GLY A 127 23.54 0.41 5.86
CA GLY A 127 22.40 0.64 6.75
C GLY A 127 21.66 1.98 6.56
N HIS A 128 22.01 2.80 5.56
CA HIS A 128 21.56 4.19 5.45
C HIS A 128 20.94 4.53 4.09
N SER A 129 20.99 3.64 3.11
CA SER A 129 20.51 3.88 1.75
C SER A 129 19.07 3.43 1.50
N CYS A 130 18.33 2.97 2.51
CA CYS A 130 16.94 2.51 2.37
C CYS A 130 16.01 3.57 1.74
N GLY A 131 16.21 4.86 2.08
CA GLY A 131 15.45 5.96 1.45
C GLY A 131 15.75 6.11 -0.05
N LYS A 132 17.01 5.92 -0.47
CA LYS A 132 17.40 5.92 -1.89
C LYS A 132 16.76 4.74 -2.62
N HIS A 133 16.75 3.55 -2.02
CA HIS A 133 16.13 2.37 -2.60
C HIS A 133 14.62 2.57 -2.79
N VAL A 134 13.93 3.20 -1.82
CA VAL A 134 12.49 3.55 -1.97
C VAL A 134 12.26 4.48 -3.17
N LEU A 135 13.10 5.49 -3.37
CA LEU A 135 13.00 6.37 -4.54
C LEU A 135 13.23 5.59 -5.86
N GLN A 136 14.21 4.68 -5.89
CA GLN A 136 14.46 3.83 -7.06
C GLN A 136 13.27 2.92 -7.37
N MET A 137 12.68 2.29 -6.34
CA MET A 137 11.48 1.45 -6.47
C MET A 137 10.28 2.24 -7.00
N LEU A 138 10.06 3.46 -6.49
CA LEU A 138 9.00 4.36 -6.96
C LEU A 138 9.18 4.73 -8.43
N VAL A 139 10.41 5.09 -8.83
CA VAL A 139 10.71 5.46 -10.22
C VAL A 139 10.55 4.24 -11.15
N GLY A 140 11.00 3.06 -10.72
CA GLY A 140 10.83 1.82 -11.47
C GLY A 140 9.36 1.48 -11.69
N ALA A 141 8.57 1.44 -10.60
CA ALA A 141 7.16 1.12 -10.68
C ALA A 141 6.33 2.16 -11.45
N ALA A 142 6.75 3.44 -11.44
CA ALA A 142 6.10 4.46 -12.26
C ALA A 142 6.35 4.25 -13.76
N LYS A 143 7.59 3.90 -14.13
CA LYS A 143 7.98 3.62 -15.52
C LYS A 143 7.32 2.34 -16.07
N GLU A 144 7.10 1.37 -15.20
CA GLU A 144 6.56 0.04 -15.56
C GLU A 144 5.06 -0.08 -15.23
N SER A 145 4.36 1.03 -14.97
CA SER A 145 2.97 0.97 -14.49
C SER A 145 2.00 0.27 -15.46
N ASP A 146 2.17 0.44 -16.77
CA ASP A 146 1.40 -0.27 -17.80
C ASP A 146 1.70 -1.78 -17.83
N GLU A 147 2.96 -2.16 -17.60
CA GLU A 147 3.39 -3.56 -17.59
C GLU A 147 2.97 -4.28 -16.31
N LEU A 148 3.10 -3.61 -15.16
CA LEU A 148 2.55 -4.08 -13.89
C LEU A 148 1.05 -4.33 -14.06
N ASP A 149 0.32 -3.35 -14.58
CA ASP A 149 -1.13 -3.49 -14.78
C ASP A 149 -1.50 -4.67 -15.68
N ARG A 150 -0.79 -4.88 -16.78
CA ARG A 150 -0.95 -6.07 -17.62
C ARG A 150 -0.68 -7.38 -16.86
N CYS A 151 0.45 -7.49 -16.17
CA CYS A 151 0.81 -8.67 -15.39
C CYS A 151 -0.22 -8.99 -14.29
N PHE A 152 -0.83 -7.96 -13.69
CA PHE A 152 -1.85 -8.15 -12.67
C PHE A 152 -3.20 -8.59 -13.22
N ARG A 153 -3.63 -8.03 -14.35
CA ARG A 153 -4.88 -8.42 -15.01
C ARG A 153 -4.80 -9.81 -15.64
N GLU A 154 -3.67 -10.16 -16.24
CA GLU A 154 -3.54 -11.39 -17.04
C GLU A 154 -3.02 -12.59 -16.24
N GLU A 155 -2.13 -12.38 -15.26
CA GLU A 155 -1.39 -13.48 -14.65
C GLU A 155 -1.70 -13.75 -13.18
N GLY A 156 -2.51 -12.93 -12.50
CA GLY A 156 -2.79 -13.13 -11.07
C GLY A 156 -1.52 -13.40 -10.25
N LEU A 157 -0.47 -12.61 -10.51
CA LEU A 157 0.85 -12.62 -9.89
C LEU A 157 1.55 -14.01 -9.80
N ILE A 158 2.27 -14.41 -10.86
CA ILE A 158 3.36 -15.41 -10.73
C ILE A 158 4.71 -14.95 -11.33
N ARG A 159 4.79 -13.99 -12.27
CA ARG A 159 6.08 -13.79 -12.99
C ARG A 159 6.88 -12.53 -12.73
N TYR A 160 6.35 -11.48 -12.11
CA TYR A 160 7.07 -10.20 -12.04
C TYR A 160 7.96 -10.01 -10.78
N ILE A 161 8.43 -11.12 -10.19
CA ILE A 161 9.43 -11.13 -9.10
C ILE A 161 10.60 -12.03 -9.52
N ALA A 162 11.21 -11.77 -10.69
CA ALA A 162 12.49 -12.38 -11.06
C ALA A 162 13.09 -11.69 -12.31
N THR A 163 13.68 -10.52 -12.13
CA THR A 163 14.92 -10.11 -12.84
C THR A 163 15.72 -9.20 -11.95
#